data_AF-A0AAV4RJ90-F1
#
_entry.id   AF-A0AAV4RJ90-F1
#
_cell.length_a   1.000
_cell.length_b   1.000
_cell.length_c   1.000
_cell.angle_alpha   90.00
_cell.angle_beta   90.00
_cell.angle_gamma   90.00
#
_symmetry.space_group_name_H-M   'P 1'
#
loop_
_entity.id
_entity.type
_entity.pdbx_description
1 polymer ?
#
loop_
_entity_poly.entity_id
_entity_poly.type
_entity_poly.pdbx_seq_one_letter_code
_entity_poly.pdbx_strand_id
1 'polypeptide(L)'
;MTKKGGKSSICYKFLERTETPKSTLALEYLFGRRNKGIESGKEICHIWELGGGTLFMDLLEIPITIENLWNLSVVLVLDLSKAEELWYNMQTLLDTIRKLIDRALESSKDPTAKNKLYEIARSRIPKDHEDLQSIEPFPVPLLIIGSKYDLFQSEDFQKRKLICKCLRYIAHTYGASLQFVSSKSETLITKARVSISAMVFGTSSSKTTASDHNKPLYICAGADSYESIGSFTTLNVENKTFTEKNMTSEVILKAILIPFFDAHSLVPYSEIVNRSLEAVKHIFSSYFSQVESRSILPDDPANDPHFKEPDIDNLRAQKKK
;
A
#
# COMPACT_ATOMS: atom_id res chain seq x y z
N MET A 1 4.65 5.48 -5.58
CA MET A 1 3.57 6.52 -5.55
C MET A 1 4.12 7.90 -5.95
N THR A 2 3.24 8.79 -6.44
CA THR A 2 3.37 10.20 -6.87
C THR A 2 4.47 11.04 -6.21
N LYS A 3 4.95 12.04 -6.96
CA LYS A 3 5.87 13.09 -6.50
C LYS A 3 5.19 13.84 -5.33
N LYS A 4 5.87 13.96 -4.18
CA LYS A 4 5.36 14.58 -2.92
C LYS A 4 4.24 13.83 -2.16
N GLY A 5 4.11 12.52 -2.34
CA GLY A 5 3.19 11.66 -1.58
C GLY A 5 3.58 11.34 -0.13
N GLY A 6 4.50 12.08 0.49
CA GLY A 6 4.91 11.87 1.90
C GLY A 6 5.85 10.68 2.19
N LYS A 7 6.21 9.86 1.19
CA LYS A 7 7.10 8.69 1.30
C LYS A 7 8.45 9.02 1.94
N SER A 8 9.20 9.91 1.31
CA SER A 8 10.52 10.32 1.76
C SER A 8 10.48 10.89 3.18
N SER A 9 9.44 11.65 3.54
CA SER A 9 9.25 12.14 4.91
C SER A 9 9.10 11.00 5.92
N ILE A 10 8.35 9.94 5.60
CA ILE A 10 8.21 8.76 6.46
C ILE A 10 9.54 8.00 6.56
N CYS A 11 10.25 7.79 5.43
CA CYS A 11 11.54 7.12 5.40
C CYS A 11 12.61 7.86 6.23
N TYR A 12 12.75 9.17 6.02
CA TYR A 12 13.71 9.98 6.77
C TYR A 12 13.40 9.99 8.27
N LYS A 13 12.12 10.10 8.65
CA LYS A 13 11.71 10.03 10.07
C LYS A 13 11.94 8.65 10.67
N PHE A 14 11.73 7.58 9.91
CA PHE A 14 12.07 6.22 10.33
C PHE A 14 13.59 6.07 10.58
N LEU A 15 14.40 6.64 9.70
CA LEU A 15 15.87 6.63 9.79
C LEU A 15 16.44 7.70 10.75
N GLU A 16 15.58 8.45 11.45
CA GLU A 16 15.98 9.56 12.34
C GLU A 16 16.87 10.63 11.66
N ARG A 17 16.68 10.83 10.35
CA ARG A 17 17.38 11.87 9.60
C ARG A 17 16.73 13.23 9.80
N THR A 18 17.55 14.25 9.97
CA THR A 18 17.14 15.66 10.13
C THR A 18 17.12 16.44 8.82
N GLU A 19 17.74 15.89 7.77
CA GLU A 19 17.78 16.46 6.43
C GLU A 19 16.38 16.59 5.82
N THR A 20 16.18 17.65 5.02
CA THR A 20 14.97 17.80 4.22
C THR A 20 14.95 16.75 3.10
N PRO A 21 13.91 15.90 3.02
CA PRO A 21 13.87 14.87 1.99
C PRO A 21 13.86 15.51 0.60
N LYS A 22 14.77 15.06 -0.26
CA LYS A 22 14.74 15.43 -1.68
C LYS A 22 13.56 14.72 -2.35
N SER A 23 13.09 15.26 -3.47
CA SER A 23 12.09 14.57 -4.27
C SER A 23 12.73 13.34 -4.92
N THR A 24 12.30 12.15 -4.54
CA THR A 24 12.75 10.88 -5.11
C THR A 24 12.53 10.85 -6.62
N LEU A 25 13.60 10.56 -7.37
CA LEU A 25 13.59 10.38 -8.82
C LEU A 25 13.94 8.91 -9.10
N ALA A 26 13.16 8.24 -9.93
CA ALA A 26 13.37 6.82 -10.27
C ALA A 26 13.40 5.91 -9.02
N LEU A 27 14.55 5.33 -8.67
CA LEU A 27 14.72 4.47 -7.51
C LEU A 27 15.83 5.00 -6.60
N GLU A 28 15.49 5.32 -5.35
CA GLU A 28 16.44 5.82 -4.36
C GLU A 28 16.75 4.74 -3.32
N TYR A 29 18.03 4.63 -2.97
CA TYR A 29 18.52 3.68 -1.97
C TYR A 29 18.92 4.40 -0.68
N LEU A 30 18.40 3.91 0.43
CA LEU A 30 18.72 4.36 1.78
C LEU A 30 19.04 3.13 2.65
N PHE A 31 19.79 3.33 3.72
CA PHE A 31 19.94 2.30 4.74
C PHE A 31 19.91 2.90 6.15
N GLY A 32 19.42 2.11 7.09
CA GLY A 32 19.36 2.40 8.51
C GLY A 32 20.12 1.35 9.32
N ARG A 33 20.57 1.74 10.52
CA ARG A 33 21.21 0.84 11.47
C ARG A 33 20.47 0.90 12.79
N ARG A 34 20.22 -0.27 13.39
CA ARG A 34 19.66 -0.37 14.74
C ARG A 34 20.62 -1.17 15.63
N ASN A 35 20.89 -0.65 16.82
CA ASN A 35 21.68 -1.35 17.83
C ASN A 35 20.73 -2.21 18.68
N LYS A 36 21.00 -3.51 18.80
CA LYS A 36 20.22 -4.42 19.68
C LYS A 36 20.76 -4.51 21.12
N GLY A 37 21.77 -3.72 21.46
CA GLY A 37 22.50 -3.77 22.73
C GLY A 37 24.00 -3.97 22.52
N ILE A 38 24.77 -4.06 23.61
CA ILE A 38 26.25 -4.17 23.57
C ILE A 38 26.69 -5.53 22.99
N GLU A 39 25.91 -6.60 23.21
CA GLU A 39 26.31 -7.99 22.86
C GLU A 39 25.68 -8.53 21.57
N SER A 40 24.59 -7.93 21.06
CA SER A 40 23.75 -8.52 20.01
C SER A 40 23.98 -7.97 18.60
N GLY A 41 25.06 -7.22 18.38
CA GLY A 41 25.44 -6.69 17.06
C GLY A 41 24.54 -5.56 16.53
N LYS A 42 24.84 -5.13 15.29
CA LYS A 42 24.11 -4.08 14.57
C LYS A 42 23.23 -4.71 13.51
N GLU A 43 21.94 -4.36 13.49
CA GLU A 43 21.02 -4.73 12.42
C GLU A 43 21.04 -3.64 11.33
N ILE A 44 21.07 -4.04 10.07
CA ILE A 44 21.03 -3.14 8.92
C ILE A 44 19.70 -3.34 8.21
N CYS A 45 19.01 -2.24 7.92
CA CYS A 45 17.83 -2.21 7.07
C CYS A 45 18.17 -1.48 5.77
N HIS A 46 17.94 -2.14 4.66
CA HIS A 46 18.04 -1.56 3.32
C HIS A 46 16.65 -1.11 2.88
N ILE A 47 16.54 0.11 2.38
CA ILE A 47 15.29 0.74 1.95
C ILE A 47 15.45 1.18 0.50
N TRP A 48 14.54 0.74 -0.34
CA TRP A 48 14.43 1.21 -1.72
C TRP A 48 13.12 1.99 -1.88
N GLU A 49 13.21 3.25 -2.25
CA GLU A 49 12.06 4.13 -2.47
C GLU A 49 11.87 4.38 -3.97
N LEU A 50 10.70 4.01 -4.49
CA LEU A 50 10.32 4.30 -5.87
C LEU A 50 9.69 5.70 -6.00
N GLY A 51 10.39 6.59 -6.70
CA GLY A 51 9.92 7.89 -7.18
C GLY A 51 9.15 7.81 -8.51
N GLY A 52 8.56 8.92 -8.94
CA GLY A 52 7.93 9.00 -10.27
C GLY A 52 6.58 8.26 -10.44
N GLY A 53 5.88 7.91 -9.35
CA GLY A 53 4.55 7.29 -9.49
C GLY A 53 4.63 5.83 -9.96
N THR A 54 4.05 5.55 -11.12
CA THR A 54 4.07 4.23 -11.81
C THR A 54 5.07 4.19 -12.97
N LEU A 55 5.78 5.29 -13.26
CA LEU A 55 6.63 5.41 -14.46
C LEU A 55 7.86 4.47 -14.44
N PHE A 56 8.43 4.23 -13.26
CA PHE A 56 9.72 3.54 -13.12
C PHE A 56 9.58 2.18 -12.42
N MET A 57 8.41 1.54 -12.49
CA MET A 57 8.15 0.31 -11.73
C MET A 57 9.10 -0.83 -12.08
N ASP A 58 9.63 -0.87 -13.29
CA ASP A 58 10.62 -1.87 -13.73
C ASP A 58 11.89 -1.83 -12.86
N LEU A 59 12.22 -0.68 -12.24
CA LEU A 59 13.36 -0.58 -11.32
C LEU A 59 13.17 -1.38 -10.02
N LEU A 60 11.94 -1.77 -9.68
CA LEU A 60 11.68 -2.64 -8.52
C LEU A 60 12.25 -4.05 -8.71
N GLU A 61 12.64 -4.44 -9.93
CA GLU A 61 13.39 -5.67 -10.20
C GLU A 61 14.75 -5.72 -9.50
N ILE A 62 15.35 -4.55 -9.23
CA ILE A 62 16.66 -4.43 -8.60
C ILE A 62 16.63 -4.96 -7.15
N PRO A 63 15.70 -4.53 -6.26
CA PRO A 63 15.61 -5.07 -4.91
C PRO A 63 14.81 -6.38 -4.78
N ILE A 64 13.88 -6.68 -5.70
CA ILE A 64 13.02 -7.86 -5.62
C ILE A 64 13.70 -9.02 -6.35
N THR A 65 14.61 -9.68 -5.65
CA THR A 65 15.36 -10.86 -6.14
C THR A 65 15.11 -12.06 -5.24
N ILE A 66 15.44 -13.27 -5.71
CA ILE A 66 15.22 -14.50 -4.94
C ILE A 66 16.04 -14.55 -3.65
N GLU A 67 17.21 -13.88 -3.63
CA GLU A 67 18.09 -13.79 -2.47
C GLU A 67 17.47 -12.91 -1.37
N ASN A 68 16.78 -11.83 -1.77
CA ASN A 68 16.21 -10.85 -0.85
C ASN A 68 14.75 -11.13 -0.47
N LEU A 69 14.06 -11.99 -1.24
CA LEU A 69 12.62 -12.22 -1.12
C LEU A 69 12.16 -12.62 0.29
N TRP A 70 12.96 -13.43 0.99
CA TRP A 70 12.65 -13.93 2.33
C TRP A 70 12.71 -12.85 3.42
N ASN A 71 13.46 -11.78 3.18
CA ASN A 71 13.60 -10.62 4.07
C ASN A 71 12.91 -9.37 3.50
N LEU A 72 12.19 -9.51 2.39
CA LEU A 72 11.49 -8.42 1.75
C LEU A 72 10.24 -8.04 2.55
N SER A 73 10.00 -6.75 2.70
CA SER A 73 8.76 -6.19 3.22
C SER A 73 8.37 -4.99 2.39
N VAL A 74 7.07 -4.77 2.20
CA VAL A 74 6.54 -3.75 1.31
C VAL A 74 5.77 -2.71 2.11
N VAL A 75 6.13 -1.43 1.95
CA VAL A 75 5.35 -0.29 2.44
C VAL A 75 4.73 0.44 1.26
N LEU A 76 3.41 0.34 1.12
CA LEU A 76 2.65 1.06 0.11
C LEU A 76 2.09 2.35 0.72
N VAL A 77 2.62 3.49 0.31
CA VAL A 77 2.10 4.80 0.73
C VAL A 77 1.10 5.29 -0.33
N LEU A 78 -0.10 5.68 0.12
CA LEU A 78 -1.25 6.17 -0.64
C LEU A 78 -1.59 7.62 -0.23
N ASP A 79 -1.89 8.52 -1.16
CA ASP A 79 -2.17 9.94 -0.88
C ASP A 79 -3.67 10.12 -0.67
N LEU A 80 -4.10 10.25 0.58
CA LEU A 80 -5.52 10.36 0.91
C LEU A 80 -6.16 11.66 0.41
N SER A 81 -5.37 12.66 0.04
CA SER A 81 -5.88 13.91 -0.54
C SER A 81 -6.31 13.77 -2.01
N LYS A 82 -6.01 12.65 -2.65
CA LYS A 82 -6.25 12.41 -4.08
C LYS A 82 -6.97 11.08 -4.33
N ALA A 83 -8.27 11.05 -4.01
CA ALA A 83 -9.09 9.84 -4.12
C ALA A 83 -9.16 9.25 -5.54
N GLU A 84 -9.04 10.13 -6.54
CA GLU A 84 -8.99 9.82 -7.96
C GLU A 84 -7.73 9.04 -8.38
N GLU A 85 -6.64 9.10 -7.60
CA GLU A 85 -5.40 8.36 -7.90
C GLU A 85 -5.24 7.10 -7.02
N LEU A 86 -6.02 6.98 -5.93
CA LEU A 86 -5.81 6.00 -4.87
C LEU A 86 -5.88 4.55 -5.35
N TRP A 87 -6.99 4.16 -6.00
CA TRP A 87 -7.21 2.78 -6.40
C TRP A 87 -6.26 2.37 -7.52
N TYR A 88 -6.16 3.21 -8.55
CA TYR A 88 -5.27 2.96 -9.68
C TYR A 88 -3.83 2.73 -9.22
N ASN A 89 -3.30 3.62 -8.38
CA ASN A 89 -1.92 3.51 -7.87
C ASN A 89 -1.74 2.24 -7.04
N MET A 90 -2.67 1.96 -6.14
CA MET A 90 -2.60 0.78 -5.29
C MET A 90 -2.62 -0.51 -6.10
N GLN A 91 -3.60 -0.68 -6.99
CA GLN A 91 -3.74 -1.88 -7.82
C GLN A 91 -2.50 -2.08 -8.70
N THR A 92 -2.11 -1.04 -9.44
CA THR A 92 -0.97 -1.12 -10.37
C THR A 92 0.34 -1.47 -9.64
N LEU A 93 0.60 -0.88 -8.47
CA LEU A 93 1.81 -1.15 -7.70
C LEU A 93 1.79 -2.56 -7.08
N LEU A 94 0.68 -2.99 -6.48
CA LEU A 94 0.58 -4.32 -5.87
C LEU A 94 0.67 -5.43 -6.92
N ASP A 95 0.01 -5.25 -8.07
CA ASP A 95 0.06 -6.21 -9.18
C ASP A 95 1.47 -6.31 -9.76
N THR A 96 2.16 -5.18 -9.90
CA THR A 96 3.55 -5.17 -10.40
C THR A 96 4.49 -5.86 -9.41
N ILE A 97 4.41 -5.53 -8.12
CA ILE A 97 5.23 -6.18 -7.08
C ILE A 97 4.95 -7.68 -7.05
N ARG A 98 3.69 -8.11 -7.14
CA ARG A 98 3.32 -9.54 -7.18
C ARG A 98 3.96 -10.24 -8.39
N LYS A 99 3.88 -9.64 -9.59
CA LYS A 99 4.52 -10.17 -10.81
C LYS A 99 6.04 -10.30 -10.64
N LEU A 100 6.69 -9.33 -9.99
CA LEU A 100 8.13 -9.38 -9.74
C LEU A 100 8.51 -10.47 -8.74
N ILE A 101 7.70 -10.67 -7.69
CA ILE A 101 7.87 -11.77 -6.74
C ILE A 101 7.70 -13.12 -7.46
N ASP A 102 6.66 -13.28 -8.27
CA ASP A 102 6.44 -14.52 -9.04
C ASP A 102 7.63 -14.81 -9.97
N ARG A 103 8.15 -13.79 -10.68
CA ARG A 103 9.34 -13.92 -11.53
C ARG A 103 10.61 -14.30 -10.74
N ALA A 104 10.80 -13.70 -9.57
CA ALA A 104 11.92 -14.06 -8.68
C ALA A 104 11.80 -15.51 -8.21
N LEU A 105 10.59 -15.99 -7.91
CA LEU A 105 10.32 -17.38 -7.55
C LEU A 105 10.52 -18.35 -8.72
N GLU A 106 10.14 -17.98 -9.95
CA GLU A 106 10.40 -18.77 -11.16
C GLU A 106 11.91 -18.95 -11.42
N SER A 107 12.72 -17.97 -11.00
CA SER A 107 14.18 -18.03 -11.07
C SER A 107 14.82 -18.88 -9.97
N SER A 108 14.02 -19.35 -8.99
CA SER A 108 14.49 -20.19 -7.89
C SER A 108 14.79 -21.61 -8.35
N LYS A 109 15.88 -22.19 -7.81
CA LYS A 109 16.19 -23.62 -7.97
C LYS A 109 15.31 -24.53 -7.11
N ASP A 110 14.63 -23.97 -6.11
CA ASP A 110 13.75 -24.72 -5.20
C ASP A 110 12.29 -24.65 -5.70
N PRO A 111 11.72 -25.77 -6.21
CA PRO A 111 10.34 -25.80 -6.70
C PRO A 111 9.30 -25.61 -5.59
N THR A 112 9.70 -25.75 -4.31
CA THR A 112 8.83 -25.55 -3.15
C THR A 112 8.85 -24.11 -2.63
N ALA A 113 9.71 -23.24 -3.18
CA ALA A 113 9.89 -21.86 -2.69
C ALA A 113 8.58 -21.07 -2.68
N LYS A 114 7.76 -21.19 -3.73
CA LYS A 114 6.46 -20.52 -3.82
C LYS A 114 5.53 -20.98 -2.70
N ASN A 115 5.40 -22.30 -2.48
CA ASN A 115 4.54 -22.83 -1.43
C ASN A 115 4.99 -22.38 -0.04
N LYS A 116 6.30 -22.46 0.24
CA LYS A 116 6.88 -21.97 1.51
C LYS A 116 6.59 -20.50 1.75
N LEU A 117 6.74 -19.64 0.73
CA LEU A 117 6.48 -18.21 0.86
C LEU A 117 5.01 -17.95 1.22
N TYR A 118 4.07 -18.63 0.56
CA TYR A 118 2.64 -18.49 0.84
C TYR A 118 2.22 -19.13 2.18
N GLU A 119 2.91 -20.17 2.65
CA GLU A 119 2.73 -20.71 4.01
C GLU A 119 3.16 -19.71 5.08
N ILE A 120 4.33 -19.08 4.91
CA ILE A 120 4.80 -17.98 5.77
C ILE A 120 3.77 -16.83 5.71
N ALA A 121 3.23 -16.52 4.53
CA ALA A 121 2.22 -15.49 4.38
C ALA A 121 0.94 -15.77 5.17
N ARG A 122 0.43 -17.01 5.09
CA ARG A 122 -0.74 -17.43 5.87
C ARG A 122 -0.48 -17.46 7.36
N SER A 123 0.74 -17.80 7.81
CA SER A 123 1.07 -17.81 9.24
C SER A 123 1.05 -16.42 9.90
N ARG A 124 1.02 -15.33 9.11
CA ARG A 124 0.86 -13.97 9.63
C ARG A 124 -0.57 -13.69 10.13
N ILE A 125 -1.54 -14.48 9.70
CA ILE A 125 -2.94 -14.35 10.09
C ILE A 125 -3.25 -15.39 11.19
N PRO A 126 -3.98 -15.02 12.25
CA PRO A 126 -4.39 -15.98 13.29
C PRO A 126 -5.16 -17.16 12.69
N LYS A 127 -4.86 -18.38 13.16
CA LYS A 127 -5.48 -19.62 12.63
C LYS A 127 -6.97 -19.74 12.95
N ASP A 128 -7.41 -19.04 13.98
CA ASP A 128 -8.77 -18.96 14.49
C ASP A 128 -9.55 -17.75 13.95
N HIS A 129 -8.98 -17.04 12.97
CA HIS A 129 -9.61 -15.87 12.38
C HIS A 129 -10.88 -16.26 11.60
N GLU A 130 -11.98 -15.55 11.83
CA GLU A 130 -13.29 -15.83 11.21
C GLU A 130 -13.25 -15.77 9.68
N ASP A 131 -12.54 -14.77 9.14
CA ASP A 131 -12.38 -14.59 7.69
C ASP A 131 -11.21 -15.36 7.08
N LEU A 132 -10.61 -16.34 7.78
CA LEU A 132 -9.38 -17.00 7.32
C LEU A 132 -9.50 -17.57 5.91
N GLN A 133 -10.68 -18.11 5.58
CA GLN A 133 -10.96 -18.57 4.23
C GLN A 133 -10.88 -17.39 3.28
N SER A 134 -11.68 -16.33 3.52
CA SER A 134 -11.88 -15.08 2.74
C SER A 134 -10.67 -14.12 2.63
N ILE A 135 -9.49 -14.48 3.15
CA ILE A 135 -8.25 -13.68 3.07
C ILE A 135 -7.29 -14.31 2.05
N GLU A 136 -6.66 -13.48 1.22
CA GLU A 136 -5.58 -13.88 0.31
C GLU A 136 -4.30 -13.08 0.65
N PRO A 137 -3.49 -13.56 1.61
CA PRO A 137 -2.35 -12.80 2.11
C PRO A 137 -1.37 -12.42 0.98
N PHE A 138 -0.90 -11.18 1.01
CA PHE A 138 0.19 -10.76 0.14
C PHE A 138 1.44 -11.63 0.42
N PRO A 139 2.23 -12.05 -0.59
CA PRO A 139 3.30 -13.04 -0.39
C PRO A 139 4.35 -12.62 0.65
N VAL A 140 4.65 -11.33 0.71
CA VAL A 140 5.56 -10.71 1.70
C VAL A 140 4.79 -9.79 2.65
N PRO A 141 5.32 -9.46 3.85
CA PRO A 141 4.68 -8.49 4.74
C PRO A 141 4.33 -7.18 4.02
N LEU A 142 3.08 -6.72 4.19
CA LEU A 142 2.55 -5.53 3.55
C LEU A 142 2.01 -4.54 4.59
N LEU A 143 2.49 -3.31 4.54
CA LEU A 143 1.97 -2.16 5.28
C LEU A 143 1.43 -1.13 4.30
N ILE A 144 0.13 -0.85 4.36
CA ILE A 144 -0.53 0.22 3.61
C ILE A 144 -0.59 1.47 4.48
N ILE A 145 -0.04 2.58 4.00
CA ILE A 145 -0.04 3.87 4.68
C ILE A 145 -0.90 4.87 3.89
N GLY A 146 -1.98 5.37 4.49
CA GLY A 146 -2.68 6.55 4.01
C GLY A 146 -1.99 7.83 4.50
N SER A 147 -1.29 8.52 3.61
CA SER A 147 -0.60 9.78 3.89
C SER A 147 -1.53 11.00 3.76
N LYS A 148 -1.06 12.16 4.25
CA LYS A 148 -1.81 13.43 4.25
C LYS A 148 -3.15 13.36 4.97
N TYR A 149 -3.20 12.61 6.06
CA TYR A 149 -4.39 12.51 6.91
C TYR A 149 -4.91 13.88 7.38
N ASP A 150 -4.03 14.87 7.53
CA ASP A 150 -4.41 16.24 7.91
C ASP A 150 -5.32 16.94 6.91
N LEU A 151 -5.23 16.59 5.62
CA LEU A 151 -6.12 17.08 4.56
C LEU A 151 -7.37 16.19 4.46
N PHE A 152 -7.18 14.88 4.58
CA PHE A 152 -8.26 13.91 4.49
C PHE A 152 -9.29 14.05 5.62
N GLN A 153 -8.86 14.38 6.84
CA GLN A 153 -9.77 14.49 7.98
C GLN A 153 -10.84 15.59 7.83
N SER A 154 -10.59 16.59 6.97
CA SER A 154 -11.53 17.67 6.66
C SER A 154 -12.46 17.37 5.47
N GLU A 155 -12.31 16.22 4.81
CA GLU A 155 -13.19 15.80 3.71
C GLU A 155 -14.59 15.44 4.19
N ASP A 156 -15.55 15.43 3.26
CA ASP A 156 -16.93 15.06 3.55
C ASP A 156 -17.05 13.67 4.17
N PHE A 157 -18.01 13.51 5.08
CA PHE A 157 -18.20 12.25 5.82
C PHE A 157 -18.36 11.04 4.89
N GLN A 158 -19.13 11.16 3.80
CA GLN A 158 -19.35 10.06 2.86
C GLN A 158 -18.06 9.65 2.13
N LYS A 159 -17.27 10.64 1.69
CA LYS A 159 -15.96 10.40 1.07
C LYS A 159 -15.01 9.70 2.03
N ARG A 160 -14.92 10.19 3.28
CA ARG A 160 -14.08 9.57 4.31
C ARG A 160 -14.52 8.15 4.63
N LYS A 161 -15.82 7.94 4.86
CA LYS A 161 -16.41 6.63 5.15
C LYS A 161 -16.09 5.63 4.04
N LEU A 162 -16.35 5.98 2.77
CA LEU A 162 -16.09 5.09 1.64
C LEU A 162 -14.59 4.74 1.52
N ILE A 163 -13.70 5.74 1.54
CA ILE A 163 -12.26 5.52 1.43
C ILE A 163 -11.75 4.62 2.55
N CYS A 164 -12.14 4.90 3.80
CA CYS A 164 -11.74 4.07 4.92
C CYS A 164 -12.26 2.63 4.79
N LYS A 165 -13.53 2.43 4.43
CA LYS A 165 -14.10 1.07 4.24
C LYS A 165 -13.38 0.30 3.14
N CYS A 166 -13.11 0.93 2.00
CA CYS A 166 -12.39 0.29 0.90
C CYS A 166 -10.96 -0.07 1.29
N LEU A 167 -10.21 0.87 1.89
CA LEU A 167 -8.82 0.59 2.30
C LEU A 167 -8.75 -0.48 3.40
N ARG A 168 -9.70 -0.49 4.35
CA ARG A 168 -9.82 -1.56 5.36
C ARG A 168 -10.08 -2.92 4.72
N TYR A 169 -11.04 -2.98 3.79
CA TYR A 169 -11.34 -4.20 3.04
C TYR A 169 -10.11 -4.73 2.31
N ILE A 170 -9.43 -3.88 1.55
CA ILE A 170 -8.25 -4.27 0.78
C ILE A 170 -7.11 -4.72 1.70
N ALA A 171 -6.85 -3.98 2.78
CA ALA A 171 -5.83 -4.35 3.74
C ALA A 171 -6.14 -5.71 4.39
N HIS A 172 -7.41 -5.94 4.75
CA HIS A 172 -7.86 -7.20 5.31
C HIS A 172 -7.71 -8.36 4.33
N THR A 173 -8.18 -8.19 3.10
CA THR A 173 -8.07 -9.19 2.03
C THR A 173 -6.61 -9.58 1.78
N TYR A 174 -5.68 -8.63 1.78
CA TYR A 174 -4.26 -8.92 1.58
C TYR A 174 -3.50 -9.29 2.86
N GLY A 175 -4.17 -9.42 4.00
CA GLY A 175 -3.51 -9.69 5.28
C GLY A 175 -2.46 -8.61 5.64
N ALA A 176 -2.72 -7.37 5.24
CA ALA A 176 -1.86 -6.22 5.42
C ALA A 176 -2.24 -5.42 6.66
N SER A 177 -1.27 -4.65 7.18
CA SER A 177 -1.57 -3.59 8.16
C SER A 177 -1.98 -2.30 7.43
N LEU A 178 -2.87 -1.51 8.02
CA LEU A 178 -3.34 -0.24 7.49
C LEU A 178 -3.16 0.88 8.52
N GLN A 179 -2.51 1.99 8.13
CA GLN A 179 -2.30 3.12 9.02
C GLN A 179 -2.43 4.47 8.31
N PHE A 180 -3.06 5.44 8.97
CA PHE A 180 -3.11 6.81 8.48
C PHE A 180 -2.07 7.70 9.17
N VAL A 181 -1.37 8.48 8.36
CA VAL A 181 -0.24 9.31 8.77
C VAL A 181 -0.39 10.72 8.21
N SER A 182 0.02 11.70 9.00
CA SER A 182 0.22 13.07 8.53
C SER A 182 1.64 13.52 8.90
N SER A 183 2.30 14.21 7.97
CA SER A 183 3.59 14.85 8.24
C SER A 183 3.49 15.95 9.31
N LYS A 184 2.28 16.42 9.62
CA LYS A 184 1.99 17.43 10.64
C LYS A 184 1.68 16.83 12.02
N SER A 185 1.68 15.49 12.16
CA SER A 185 1.39 14.82 13.43
C SER A 185 2.55 13.90 13.83
N GLU A 186 3.37 14.35 14.77
CA GLU A 186 4.51 13.57 15.29
C GLU A 186 4.06 12.25 15.92
N THR A 187 2.90 12.23 16.58
CA THR A 187 2.32 11.01 17.15
C THR A 187 2.02 9.96 16.09
N LEU A 188 1.44 10.35 14.95
CA LEU A 188 1.13 9.41 13.87
C LEU A 188 2.40 8.92 13.16
N ILE A 189 3.38 9.81 12.95
CA ILE A 189 4.69 9.42 12.40
C ILE A 189 5.40 8.43 13.33
N THR A 190 5.35 8.66 14.63
CA THR A 190 5.98 7.76 15.62
C THR A 190 5.34 6.38 15.58
N LYS A 191 4.01 6.30 15.48
CA LYS A 191 3.28 5.04 15.31
C LYS A 191 3.72 4.31 14.02
N ALA A 192 3.78 5.03 12.89
CA ALA A 192 4.25 4.47 11.63
C ALA A 192 5.70 3.92 11.75
N ARG A 193 6.60 4.65 12.41
CA ARG A 193 7.98 4.21 12.66
C ARG A 193 8.04 2.92 13.48
N VAL A 194 7.22 2.81 14.52
CA VAL A 194 7.12 1.58 15.34
C VAL A 194 6.66 0.41 14.48
N SER A 195 5.68 0.63 13.60
CA SER A 195 5.15 -0.44 12.74
C SER A 195 6.11 -0.86 11.64
N ILE A 196 6.83 0.09 11.02
CA ILE A 196 7.93 -0.25 10.10
C ILE A 196 9.04 -1.00 10.84
N SER A 197 9.38 -0.59 12.07
CA SER A 197 10.39 -1.28 12.88
C SER A 197 9.97 -2.71 13.24
N ALA A 198 8.69 -2.91 13.58
CA ALA A 198 8.13 -4.23 13.86
C ALA A 198 8.17 -5.13 12.62
N MET A 199 7.85 -4.58 11.45
CA MET A 199 7.88 -5.31 10.19
C MET A 199 9.31 -5.71 9.76
N VAL A 200 10.26 -4.78 9.86
CA VAL A 200 11.64 -4.99 9.39
C VAL A 200 12.47 -5.80 10.38
N PHE A 201 12.27 -5.57 11.70
CA PHE A 201 13.18 -6.10 12.71
C PHE A 201 12.49 -6.90 13.83
N GLY A 202 11.20 -7.21 13.67
CA GLY A 202 10.46 -8.03 14.64
C GLY A 202 10.29 -7.42 16.03
N THR A 203 10.38 -6.09 16.18
CA THR A 203 10.06 -5.44 17.47
C THR A 203 8.58 -5.53 17.81
N SER A 204 8.26 -5.31 19.09
CA SER A 204 6.88 -5.17 19.53
C SER A 204 6.18 -4.02 18.80
N SER A 205 4.96 -4.29 18.34
CA SER A 205 4.04 -3.30 17.78
C SER A 205 2.88 -3.08 18.75
N SER A 206 2.20 -1.94 18.63
CA SER A 206 0.95 -1.73 19.34
C SER A 206 -0.12 -2.70 18.86
N LYS A 207 -0.85 -3.31 19.80
CA LYS A 207 -2.03 -4.15 19.53
C LYS A 207 -3.34 -3.36 19.48
N THR A 208 -3.29 -2.04 19.69
CA THR A 208 -4.49 -1.20 19.70
C THR A 208 -5.01 -1.01 18.28
N THR A 209 -6.23 -1.49 18.00
CA THR A 209 -6.93 -1.24 16.74
C THR A 209 -7.74 0.07 16.82
N ALA A 210 -7.62 0.92 15.80
CA ALA A 210 -8.43 2.11 15.59
C ALA A 210 -9.06 2.06 14.19
N SER A 211 -10.34 1.74 14.14
CA SER A 211 -11.12 1.53 12.90
C SER A 211 -12.20 2.60 12.64
N ASP A 212 -12.38 3.54 13.58
CA ASP A 212 -13.34 4.64 13.47
C ASP A 212 -12.96 5.60 12.33
N HIS A 213 -13.88 5.79 11.37
CA HIS A 213 -13.69 6.62 10.18
C HIS A 213 -13.48 8.11 10.49
N ASN A 214 -13.79 8.56 11.70
CA ASN A 214 -13.54 9.94 12.16
C ASN A 214 -12.14 10.12 12.78
N LYS A 215 -11.40 9.03 12.94
CA LYS A 215 -10.07 8.99 13.55
C LYS A 215 -9.05 8.45 12.54
N PRO A 216 -7.76 8.74 12.73
CA PRO A 216 -6.73 8.12 11.91
C PRO A 216 -6.75 6.61 12.12
N LEU A 217 -6.88 5.86 11.02
CA LEU A 217 -6.89 4.40 11.07
C LEU A 217 -5.55 3.85 11.56
N TYR A 218 -5.60 2.81 12.37
CA TYR A 218 -4.45 2.02 12.78
C TYR A 218 -4.91 0.59 13.00
N ILE A 219 -4.59 -0.30 12.07
CA ILE A 219 -5.09 -1.67 12.03
C ILE A 219 -3.91 -2.58 11.70
N CYS A 220 -3.63 -3.54 12.57
CA CYS A 220 -2.62 -4.56 12.33
C CYS A 220 -3.22 -5.68 11.47
N ALA A 221 -2.37 -6.36 10.71
CA ALA A 221 -2.77 -7.55 9.95
C ALA A 221 -3.47 -8.57 10.86
N GLY A 222 -4.65 -9.06 10.43
CA GLY A 222 -5.45 -10.04 11.19
C GLY A 222 -6.19 -9.47 12.41
N ALA A 223 -6.27 -8.15 12.58
CA ALA A 223 -7.00 -7.50 13.67
C ALA A 223 -8.33 -6.85 13.25
N ASP A 224 -8.68 -6.90 11.97
CA ASP A 224 -9.96 -6.43 11.43
C ASP A 224 -10.81 -7.62 10.96
N SER A 225 -12.06 -7.37 10.60
CA SER A 225 -12.90 -8.40 9.98
C SER A 225 -13.90 -7.83 8.97
N TYR A 226 -14.37 -8.66 8.05
CA TYR A 226 -15.37 -8.24 7.07
C TYR A 226 -16.69 -7.85 7.74
N GLU A 227 -17.04 -8.46 8.87
CA GLU A 227 -18.19 -8.07 9.69
C GLU A 227 -18.00 -6.65 10.27
N SER A 228 -16.85 -6.38 10.88
CA SER A 228 -16.46 -5.08 11.44
C SER A 228 -16.36 -3.97 10.38
N ILE A 229 -15.90 -4.32 9.18
CA ILE A 229 -15.89 -3.39 8.03
C ILE A 229 -17.33 -3.13 7.59
N GLY A 230 -18.14 -4.17 7.53
CA GLY A 230 -19.56 -4.12 7.17
C GLY A 230 -19.80 -3.91 5.68
N SER A 231 -21.02 -4.20 5.23
CA SER A 231 -21.38 -4.23 3.80
C SER A 231 -21.26 -2.87 3.09
N PHE A 232 -20.96 -2.91 1.79
CA PHE A 232 -20.93 -1.74 0.91
C PHE A 232 -22.31 -1.37 0.34
N THR A 233 -23.35 -2.15 0.61
CA THR A 233 -24.70 -1.95 0.04
C THR A 233 -25.35 -0.63 0.45
N THR A 234 -25.11 -0.15 1.68
CA THR A 234 -25.73 1.08 2.20
C THR A 234 -25.23 2.35 1.50
N LEU A 235 -24.05 2.30 0.86
CA LEU A 235 -23.48 3.45 0.14
C LEU A 235 -24.17 3.66 -1.22
N ASN A 236 -24.68 2.60 -1.85
CA ASN A 236 -25.40 2.70 -3.12
C ASN A 236 -26.84 3.23 -2.98
N VAL A 237 -27.43 3.23 -1.78
CA VAL A 237 -28.83 3.64 -1.57
C VAL A 237 -28.98 5.17 -1.53
N GLU A 238 -27.98 5.90 -1.01
CA GLU A 238 -28.02 7.36 -0.92
C GLU A 238 -27.68 8.06 -2.26
N ASN A 239 -27.02 7.37 -3.19
CA ASN A 239 -26.68 7.89 -4.53
C ASN A 239 -27.76 7.64 -5.60
N LYS A 240 -28.89 7.00 -5.26
CA LYS A 240 -29.96 6.63 -6.21
C LYS A 240 -30.91 7.77 -6.60
N THR A 241 -30.45 9.03 -6.61
CA THR A 241 -31.20 10.16 -7.20
C THR A 241 -30.76 10.56 -8.60
N PHE A 242 -29.79 9.88 -9.23
CA PHE A 242 -29.48 10.08 -10.64
C PHE A 242 -29.53 8.79 -11.46
N THR A 243 -30.70 8.62 -12.10
CA THR A 243 -31.02 7.89 -13.35
C THR A 243 -30.46 6.48 -13.56
N GLU A 244 -31.41 5.53 -13.54
CA GLU A 244 -31.28 4.12 -13.90
C GLU A 244 -30.75 3.86 -15.32
N LYS A 245 -29.95 2.80 -15.45
CA LYS A 245 -30.36 1.66 -16.30
C LYS A 245 -29.70 0.34 -15.87
N ASN A 246 -30.59 -0.61 -15.67
CA ASN A 246 -30.47 -1.99 -15.22
C ASN A 246 -29.38 -2.84 -15.91
N MET A 247 -28.38 -3.29 -15.13
CA MET A 247 -27.66 -4.58 -15.25
C MET A 247 -26.73 -4.85 -14.04
N THR A 248 -26.45 -3.82 -13.23
CA THR A 248 -25.44 -3.86 -12.14
C THR A 248 -25.97 -4.41 -10.81
N SER A 249 -27.26 -4.30 -10.53
CA SER A 249 -27.80 -4.66 -9.21
C SER A 249 -27.84 -6.18 -8.96
N GLU A 250 -28.08 -6.99 -9.99
CA GLU A 250 -28.20 -8.45 -9.85
C GLU A 250 -26.83 -9.14 -9.69
N VAL A 251 -25.79 -8.63 -10.36
CA VAL A 251 -24.41 -9.14 -10.25
C VAL A 251 -23.81 -8.81 -8.89
N ILE A 252 -24.05 -7.59 -8.39
CA ILE A 252 -23.57 -7.15 -7.07
C ILE A 252 -24.27 -7.93 -5.95
N LEU A 253 -25.56 -8.19 -6.07
CA LEU A 253 -26.29 -9.03 -5.11
C LEU A 253 -25.78 -10.48 -5.12
N LYS A 254 -25.56 -11.08 -6.30
CA LYS A 254 -25.03 -12.45 -6.41
C LYS A 254 -23.59 -12.60 -5.90
N ALA A 255 -22.73 -11.60 -6.06
CA ALA A 255 -21.36 -11.64 -5.54
C ALA A 255 -21.28 -11.47 -4.01
N ILE A 256 -22.26 -10.80 -3.40
CA ILE A 256 -22.29 -10.51 -1.95
C ILE A 256 -23.12 -11.54 -1.17
N LEU A 257 -24.12 -12.20 -1.79
CA LEU A 257 -25.05 -13.14 -1.13
C LEU A 257 -24.71 -14.63 -1.28
N ILE A 258 -23.65 -15.01 -2.00
CA ILE A 258 -23.24 -16.43 -2.05
C ILE A 258 -22.04 -16.67 -1.13
N PRO A 259 -22.26 -16.90 0.18
CA PRO A 259 -21.50 -17.90 0.92
C PRO A 259 -22.28 -19.23 1.04
N PHE A 260 -23.49 -19.33 0.49
CA PHE A 260 -24.36 -20.49 0.67
C PHE A 260 -25.02 -20.85 -0.67
N PHE A 261 -24.96 -22.14 -1.04
CA PHE A 261 -25.59 -22.75 -2.23
C PHE A 261 -24.92 -22.51 -3.59
N ASP A 262 -23.79 -23.19 -3.85
CA ASP A 262 -23.71 -24.04 -5.05
C ASP A 262 -22.62 -25.12 -4.88
N ALA A 263 -23.03 -26.36 -4.57
CA ALA A 263 -22.13 -27.48 -4.31
C ALA A 263 -21.69 -28.23 -5.59
N HIS A 264 -21.97 -27.70 -6.78
CA HIS A 264 -21.73 -28.42 -8.05
C HIS A 264 -20.83 -27.70 -9.06
N SER A 265 -20.21 -26.58 -8.70
CA SER A 265 -19.10 -26.03 -9.48
C SER A 265 -18.00 -25.50 -8.54
N LEU A 266 -16.87 -26.21 -8.50
CA LEU A 266 -15.69 -25.82 -7.71
C LEU A 266 -15.02 -24.60 -8.36
N VAL A 267 -15.61 -23.43 -8.18
CA VAL A 267 -14.96 -22.16 -8.49
C VAL A 267 -13.74 -22.05 -7.57
N PRO A 268 -12.51 -21.88 -8.09
CA PRO A 268 -11.33 -21.73 -7.25
C PRO A 268 -11.51 -20.57 -6.27
N TYR A 269 -11.12 -20.78 -5.02
CA TYR A 269 -11.30 -19.80 -3.96
C TYR A 269 -10.69 -18.41 -4.29
N SER A 270 -9.56 -18.37 -5.01
CA SER A 270 -8.96 -17.13 -5.52
C SER A 270 -9.87 -16.34 -6.48
N GLU A 271 -10.74 -17.02 -7.23
CA GLU A 271 -11.68 -16.38 -8.13
C GLU A 271 -12.80 -15.65 -7.37
N ILE A 272 -13.22 -16.18 -6.21
CA ILE A 272 -14.22 -15.55 -5.33
C ILE A 272 -13.67 -14.26 -4.71
N VAL A 273 -12.43 -14.28 -4.23
CA VAL A 273 -11.74 -13.08 -3.71
C VAL A 273 -11.62 -12.01 -4.79
N ASN A 274 -11.19 -12.41 -5.98
CA ASN A 274 -11.06 -11.49 -7.12
C ASN A 274 -12.40 -10.83 -7.47
N ARG A 275 -13.50 -11.59 -7.53
CA ARG A 275 -14.85 -11.02 -7.76
C ARG A 275 -15.23 -10.00 -6.70
N SER A 276 -14.92 -10.28 -5.43
CA SER A 276 -15.24 -9.39 -4.31
C SER A 276 -14.42 -8.09 -4.36
N LEU A 277 -13.12 -8.18 -4.65
CA LEU A 277 -12.27 -7.00 -4.85
C LEU A 277 -12.71 -6.16 -6.05
N GLU A 278 -13.12 -6.78 -7.16
CA GLU A 278 -13.63 -6.06 -8.34
C GLU A 278 -14.99 -5.39 -8.04
N ALA A 279 -15.83 -5.96 -7.17
CA ALA A 279 -17.05 -5.28 -6.71
C ALA A 279 -16.71 -4.03 -5.89
N VAL A 280 -15.75 -4.12 -4.96
CA VAL A 280 -15.28 -2.97 -4.17
C VAL A 280 -14.63 -1.91 -5.08
N LYS A 281 -13.87 -2.33 -6.09
CA LYS A 281 -13.30 -1.45 -7.12
C LYS A 281 -14.37 -0.68 -7.86
N HIS A 282 -15.42 -1.37 -8.31
CA HIS A 282 -16.51 -0.75 -9.04
C HIS A 282 -17.21 0.31 -8.18
N ILE A 283 -17.46 0.02 -6.90
CA ILE A 283 -18.05 0.97 -5.94
C ILE A 283 -17.12 2.16 -5.71
N PHE A 284 -15.83 1.93 -5.54
CA PHE A 284 -14.87 3.02 -5.36
C PHE A 284 -14.80 3.91 -6.61
N SER A 285 -14.74 3.29 -7.79
CA SER A 285 -14.58 3.98 -9.07
C SER A 285 -15.85 4.71 -9.52
N SER A 286 -17.03 4.30 -9.05
CA SER A 286 -18.29 5.02 -9.31
C SER A 286 -18.40 6.32 -8.50
N TYR A 287 -17.76 6.37 -7.33
CA TYR A 287 -17.67 7.59 -6.52
C TYR A 287 -16.47 8.49 -6.92
N PHE A 288 -15.35 7.88 -7.30
CA PHE A 288 -14.12 8.58 -7.65
C PHE A 288 -13.63 8.09 -9.01
N SER A 289 -13.78 8.91 -10.05
CA SER A 289 -13.24 8.60 -11.37
C SER A 289 -11.73 8.42 -11.28
N GLN A 290 -11.25 7.20 -11.54
CA GLN A 290 -9.84 6.87 -11.34
C GLN A 290 -8.99 7.38 -12.50
N VAL A 291 -7.87 8.02 -12.17
CA VAL A 291 -6.90 8.55 -13.13
C VAL A 291 -5.53 7.93 -12.89
N GLU A 292 -4.80 7.73 -13.98
CA GLU A 292 -3.40 7.33 -13.92
C GLU A 292 -2.55 8.45 -13.36
N SER A 293 -1.72 8.14 -12.35
CA SER A 293 -0.72 9.06 -11.83
C SER A 293 0.41 9.27 -12.84
N ARG A 294 0.25 10.23 -13.77
CA ARG A 294 1.33 10.62 -14.68
C ARG A 294 2.31 11.55 -13.98
N SER A 295 3.51 11.06 -13.70
CA SER A 295 4.64 11.95 -13.45
C SER A 295 5.13 12.44 -14.81
N ILE A 296 4.86 13.70 -15.13
CA ILE A 296 5.36 14.31 -16.36
C ILE A 296 6.84 14.61 -16.15
N LEU A 297 7.71 13.87 -16.83
CA LEU A 297 9.10 14.27 -16.99
C LEU A 297 9.13 15.47 -17.94
N PRO A 298 9.86 16.55 -17.63
CA PRO A 298 10.16 17.58 -18.61
C PRO A 298 10.88 16.95 -19.80
N ASP A 299 10.55 17.35 -21.02
CA ASP A 299 11.23 16.87 -22.25
C ASP A 299 12.74 17.14 -22.22
N ASP A 300 13.16 18.19 -21.48
CA ASP A 300 14.55 18.52 -21.23
C ASP A 300 14.86 18.43 -19.72
N PRO A 301 15.72 17.49 -19.29
CA PRO A 301 16.14 17.35 -17.90
C PRO A 301 16.72 18.62 -17.28
N ALA A 302 17.35 19.51 -18.06
CA ALA A 302 17.89 20.79 -17.56
C ALA A 302 16.78 21.75 -17.08
N ASN A 303 15.54 21.54 -17.53
CA ASN A 303 14.38 22.29 -17.08
C ASN A 303 13.73 21.70 -15.82
N ASP A 304 14.17 20.53 -15.33
CA ASP A 304 13.72 20.05 -14.01
C ASP A 304 14.41 20.86 -12.91
N PRO A 305 13.65 21.59 -12.04
CA PRO A 305 14.22 22.31 -10.92
C PRO A 305 15.03 21.44 -9.94
N HIS A 306 14.83 20.12 -9.96
CA HIS A 306 15.51 19.15 -9.12
C HIS A 306 16.76 18.54 -9.78
N PHE A 307 16.94 18.76 -11.09
CA PHE A 307 18.14 18.36 -11.83
C PHE A 307 19.14 19.52 -11.98
N LYS A 308 18.76 20.73 -11.53
CA LYS A 308 19.69 21.86 -11.43
C LYS A 308 20.74 21.54 -10.37
N GLU A 309 21.99 21.48 -10.80
CA GLU A 309 23.17 21.40 -9.94
C GLU A 309 23.83 22.77 -9.95
N PRO A 310 23.48 23.68 -9.01
CA PRO A 310 23.86 25.08 -9.09
C PRO A 310 25.36 25.27 -9.23
N ASP A 311 26.14 24.41 -8.58
CA ASP A 311 27.59 24.43 -8.62
C ASP A 311 28.15 24.05 -10.01
N ILE A 312 27.59 23.02 -10.65
CA ILE A 312 27.99 22.60 -12.01
C ILE A 312 27.53 23.62 -13.05
N ASP A 313 26.32 24.18 -12.89
CA ASP A 313 25.78 25.21 -13.75
C ASP A 313 26.60 26.51 -13.68
N ASN A 314 27.04 26.90 -12.48
CA ASN A 314 27.93 28.04 -12.26
C ASN A 314 29.32 27.79 -12.87
N LEU A 315 29.89 26.59 -12.73
CA LEU A 315 31.15 26.19 -13.37
C LEU A 315 31.07 26.22 -14.91
N ARG A 316 29.95 25.78 -15.49
CA ARG A 316 29.70 25.88 -16.93
C ARG A 316 29.55 27.32 -17.40
N ALA A 317 28.86 28.16 -16.63
CA ALA A 317 28.71 29.58 -16.93
C ALA A 317 30.04 30.34 -16.87
N GLN A 318 30.92 29.97 -15.93
CA GLN A 318 32.28 30.53 -15.86
C GLN A 318 33.17 30.08 -17.02
N LYS A 319 33.02 28.85 -17.53
CA LYS A 319 33.76 28.35 -18.71
C LYS A 319 33.27 28.92 -20.05
N LYS A 320 32.07 29.50 -20.10
CA LYS A 320 31.47 30.11 -21.31
C LYS A 320 31.70 31.63 -21.38
N LYS A 321 32.26 32.24 -20.33
CA LYS A 321 32.81 33.60 -20.37
C LYS A 321 34.28 33.54 -20.76
#